data_AF-A0A0Q6LXT2-F1
#
_entry.id   AF-A0A0Q6LXT2-F1
#
_cell.length_a   1.000
_cell.length_b   1.000
_cell.length_c   1.000
_cell.angle_alpha   90.00
_cell.angle_beta   90.00
_cell.angle_gamma   90.00
#
_symmetry.space_group_name_H-M   'P 1'
#
loop_
_entity.id
_entity.type
_entity.pdbx_description
1 polymer ?
#
loop_
_entity_poly.entity_id
_entity_poly.type
_entity_poly.pdbx_seq_one_letter_code
_entity_poly.pdbx_strand_id
1 'polypeptide(L)'
;MMLDNRIERDIDACYEAVFDPTRWTDTLHGLARSLNAACMMFYPGNPDASSNDPRNPAREFGAMPSSRDYGDLLCEYVKNHWYLGHYRAERGMPLLRAGRTVVTEHDLATDEERRRLRHYNELYMAFGFPGFAMVGLKVHGGLWAVPMLRAKGQGHFTTEDSKALARIAPHFRRMISLSETMALAQGRTALATLDALSCAAFLLDSVGNVLSHNSIAERILGDGLHLSGRRLRAADHASELELRKLVHQAITNRRPSSLDASHAVAVRRDTRRPLLVEALPTAGIIGDVFQSTSAIVIVKNFEDRPRTTSDQLRGAFSLTPAETRVAVLLATGAGPGAIADSLHLSKETVRAHMKMIFAKTGTHRQGELVALTANMAGTSPMT
;
A
#
# COMPACT_ATOMS: atom_id res chain seq x y z
N MET A 1 17.71 8.62 35.37
CA MET A 1 16.47 8.43 36.15
C MET A 1 15.57 7.53 35.31
N MET A 2 15.38 6.28 35.75
CA MET A 2 14.66 5.25 34.99
C MET A 2 13.19 5.62 34.81
N LEU A 3 12.55 5.09 33.77
CA LEU A 3 11.10 5.20 33.61
C LEU A 3 10.42 4.41 34.72
N ASP A 4 9.18 4.76 35.06
CA ASP A 4 8.38 3.94 35.97
C ASP A 4 8.21 2.54 35.35
N ASN A 5 8.41 1.46 36.13
CA ASN A 5 8.24 0.07 35.70
C ASN A 5 6.89 -0.16 34.98
N ARG A 6 5.84 0.59 35.36
CA ARG A 6 4.54 0.51 34.70
C ARG A 6 4.59 1.05 33.25
N ILE A 7 5.30 2.17 33.03
CA ILE A 7 5.47 2.78 31.71
C ILE A 7 6.30 1.85 30.81
N GLU A 8 7.37 1.25 31.33
CA GLU A 8 8.21 0.32 30.56
C GLU A 8 7.41 -0.89 30.07
N ARG A 9 6.62 -1.51 30.95
CA ARG A 9 5.75 -2.63 30.58
C ARG A 9 4.73 -2.26 29.49
N ASP A 10 4.12 -1.08 29.59
CA ASP A 10 3.11 -0.66 28.61
C ASP A 10 3.76 -0.25 27.27
N ILE A 11 5.01 0.25 27.29
CA ILE A 11 5.84 0.45 26.09
C ILE A 11 6.13 -0.91 25.42
N ASP A 12 6.50 -1.92 26.18
CA ASP A 12 6.75 -3.27 25.65
C ASP A 12 5.49 -3.87 25.02
N ALA A 13 4.33 -3.68 25.65
CA ALA A 13 3.06 -4.10 25.08
C ALA A 13 2.76 -3.38 23.74
N CYS A 14 3.09 -2.09 23.61
CA CYS A 14 3.00 -1.38 22.33
C CYS A 14 4.02 -1.90 21.29
N TYR A 15 5.19 -2.39 21.70
CA TYR A 15 6.10 -3.07 20.77
C TYR A 15 5.54 -4.39 20.27
N GLU A 16 4.78 -5.14 21.09
CA GLU A 16 4.09 -6.33 20.60
C GLU A 16 3.00 -5.98 19.56
N ALA A 17 2.32 -4.84 19.71
CA ALA A 17 1.33 -4.36 18.75
C ALA A 17 1.92 -3.98 17.38
N VAL A 18 3.24 -3.75 17.28
CA VAL A 18 3.94 -3.60 16.00
C VAL A 18 3.84 -4.88 15.16
N PHE A 19 3.86 -6.05 15.80
CA PHE A 19 3.80 -7.36 15.16
C PHE A 19 2.37 -7.91 15.07
N ASP A 20 1.50 -7.50 15.99
CA ASP A 20 0.07 -7.80 15.97
C ASP A 20 -0.75 -6.50 16.03
N PRO A 21 -1.10 -5.93 14.86
CA PRO A 21 -1.82 -4.68 14.77
C PRO A 21 -3.17 -4.64 15.49
N THR A 22 -3.78 -5.81 15.75
CA THR A 22 -5.08 -5.88 16.45
C THR A 22 -5.00 -5.38 17.89
N ARG A 23 -3.79 -5.34 18.46
CA ARG A 23 -3.53 -4.96 19.86
C ARG A 23 -3.30 -3.47 20.07
N TRP A 24 -3.21 -2.67 19.01
CA TRP A 24 -2.91 -1.23 19.11
C TRP A 24 -3.87 -0.49 20.03
N THR A 25 -5.18 -0.76 19.92
CA THR A 25 -6.21 -0.03 20.68
C THR A 25 -6.05 -0.19 22.18
N ASP A 26 -5.79 -1.41 22.65
CA ASP A 26 -5.70 -1.71 24.08
C ASP A 26 -4.33 -1.35 24.66
N THR A 27 -3.26 -1.61 23.90
CA THR A 27 -1.89 -1.28 24.34
C THR A 27 -1.67 0.24 24.43
N LEU A 28 -2.17 1.02 23.47
CA LEU A 28 -2.15 2.48 23.55
C LEU A 28 -3.04 3.03 24.67
N HIS A 29 -4.15 2.37 24.96
CA HIS A 29 -4.97 2.76 26.11
C HIS A 29 -4.22 2.56 27.43
N GLY A 30 -3.53 1.43 27.60
CA GLY A 30 -2.66 1.20 28.76
C GLY A 30 -1.56 2.26 28.89
N LEU A 31 -0.82 2.50 27.80
CA LEU A 31 0.25 3.48 27.78
C LEU A 31 -0.28 4.90 28.07
N ALA A 32 -1.39 5.32 27.48
CA ALA A 32 -2.00 6.62 27.76
C ALA A 32 -2.23 6.81 29.27
N ARG A 33 -2.78 5.79 29.96
CA ARG A 33 -3.03 5.86 31.40
C ARG A 33 -1.76 5.93 32.22
N SER A 34 -0.72 5.20 31.84
CA SER A 34 0.60 5.26 32.49
C SER A 34 1.30 6.60 32.29
N LEU A 35 0.93 7.35 31.25
CA LEU A 35 1.39 8.73 31.01
C LEU A 35 0.47 9.80 31.60
N ASN A 36 -0.49 9.38 32.45
CA ASN A 36 -1.51 10.25 33.00
C ASN A 36 -2.24 11.06 31.90
N ALA A 37 -2.52 10.40 30.77
CA ALA A 37 -3.42 10.86 29.72
C ALA A 37 -4.71 10.04 29.77
N ALA A 38 -5.81 10.61 29.30
CA ALA A 38 -7.06 9.89 29.12
C ALA A 38 -7.02 9.03 27.87
N CYS A 39 -6.49 9.57 26.78
CA CYS A 39 -6.39 8.88 25.50
C CYS A 39 -5.26 9.45 24.64
N MET A 40 -4.83 8.67 23.64
CA MET A 40 -3.81 9.06 22.68
C MET A 40 -4.03 8.40 21.32
N MET A 41 -3.40 8.95 20.28
CA MET A 41 -3.33 8.32 18.96
C MET A 41 -2.03 8.67 18.26
N PHE A 42 -1.66 7.91 17.23
CA PHE A 42 -0.68 8.35 16.25
C PHE A 42 -1.35 9.18 15.15
N TYR A 43 -0.70 10.27 14.73
CA TYR A 43 -1.22 11.21 13.75
C TYR A 43 -0.11 11.61 12.75
N PRO A 44 -0.31 11.46 11.43
CA PRO A 44 0.67 11.90 10.45
C PRO A 44 0.67 13.43 10.35
N GLY A 45 1.84 14.04 10.55
CA GLY A 45 2.07 15.49 10.52
C GLY A 45 2.37 16.07 9.13
N ASN A 46 2.46 15.22 8.10
CA ASN A 46 2.47 15.63 6.70
C ASN A 46 1.06 15.55 6.13
N PRO A 47 0.37 16.69 5.98
CA PRO A 47 -0.75 16.73 5.10
C PRO A 47 -0.22 16.92 3.68
N ASP A 48 0.00 15.85 2.92
CA ASP A 48 0.09 16.01 1.48
C ASP A 48 -1.21 16.66 0.99
N ALA A 49 -1.17 17.48 -0.07
CA ALA A 49 -2.35 18.18 -0.57
C ALA A 49 -3.53 17.23 -0.93
N SER A 50 -3.26 15.94 -1.14
CA SER A 50 -4.26 14.87 -1.27
C SER A 50 -4.97 14.48 0.04
N SER A 51 -4.34 14.72 1.19
CA SER A 51 -4.83 14.39 2.55
C SER A 51 -5.56 15.54 3.25
N ASN A 52 -5.37 16.77 2.76
CA ASN A 52 -6.08 17.99 3.18
C ASN A 52 -7.21 18.40 2.23
N ASP A 53 -7.45 17.66 1.15
CA ASP A 53 -8.60 17.91 0.26
C ASP A 53 -9.91 17.47 0.96
N PRO A 54 -10.85 18.40 1.22
CA PRO A 54 -12.15 18.07 1.80
C PRO A 54 -13.00 17.14 0.93
N ARG A 55 -12.58 16.87 -0.32
CA ARG A 55 -13.20 15.92 -1.25
C ARG A 55 -12.54 14.53 -1.22
N ASN A 56 -11.67 14.23 -0.26
CA ASN A 56 -11.09 12.89 -0.12
C ASN A 56 -11.94 12.02 0.83
N PRO A 57 -12.90 11.22 0.30
CA PRO A 57 -13.76 10.35 1.11
C PRO A 57 -13.00 9.18 1.75
N ALA A 58 -11.74 8.96 1.41
CA ALA A 58 -10.95 7.86 1.94
C ALA A 58 -10.26 8.15 3.28
N ARG A 59 -10.67 9.21 3.98
CA ARG A 59 -10.33 9.46 5.38
C ARG A 59 -11.02 8.43 6.29
N GLU A 60 -10.57 7.19 6.26
CA GLU A 60 -10.70 6.33 7.43
C GLU A 60 -9.53 6.65 8.37
N PHE A 61 -9.66 7.71 9.19
CA PHE A 61 -8.80 7.87 10.37
C PHE A 61 -8.91 6.66 11.32
N GLY A 62 -9.94 5.82 11.15
CA GLY A 62 -10.11 4.55 11.86
C GLY A 62 -9.03 3.50 11.57
N ALA A 63 -8.13 3.73 10.61
CA ALA A 63 -6.96 2.87 10.40
C ALA A 63 -5.73 3.26 11.24
N MET A 64 -5.73 4.44 11.87
CA MET A 64 -4.58 4.88 12.69
C MET A 64 -4.65 4.27 14.08
N PRO A 65 -3.51 3.79 14.63
CA PRO A 65 -3.46 3.33 16.01
C PRO A 65 -3.91 4.42 16.98
N SER A 66 -5.01 4.14 17.69
CA SER A 66 -5.60 5.05 18.67
C SER A 66 -6.13 4.27 19.86
N SER A 67 -6.02 4.84 21.06
CA SER A 67 -6.56 4.23 22.27
C SER A 67 -8.09 4.22 22.25
N ARG A 68 -8.72 3.24 22.92
CA ARG A 68 -10.18 3.06 23.03
C ARG A 68 -10.97 4.37 23.22
N ASP A 69 -10.59 5.16 24.23
CA ASP A 69 -11.29 6.39 24.64
C ASP A 69 -11.09 7.57 23.66
N TYR A 70 -10.26 7.41 22.63
CA TYR A 70 -10.11 8.39 21.55
C TYR A 70 -11.16 8.19 20.45
N GLY A 71 -11.75 6.98 20.34
CA GLY A 71 -12.56 6.54 19.21
C GLY A 71 -13.76 7.45 18.91
N ASP A 72 -14.60 7.72 19.91
CA ASP A 72 -15.82 8.52 19.73
C ASP A 72 -15.49 9.96 19.31
N LEU A 73 -14.48 10.55 19.94
CA LEU A 73 -13.99 11.89 19.59
C LEU A 73 -13.46 11.92 18.16
N LEU A 74 -12.72 10.89 17.74
CA LEU A 74 -12.18 10.80 16.37
C LEU A 74 -13.31 10.65 15.34
N CYS A 75 -14.31 9.82 15.62
CA CYS A 75 -15.49 9.68 14.77
C CYS A 75 -16.20 11.02 14.58
N GLU A 76 -16.44 11.75 15.67
CA GLU A 76 -17.02 13.09 15.63
C GLU A 76 -16.14 14.08 14.86
N TYR A 77 -14.83 14.08 15.15
CA TYR A 77 -13.83 14.93 14.54
C TYR A 77 -13.83 14.83 13.01
N VAL A 78 -13.97 13.61 12.49
CA VAL A 78 -13.96 13.32 11.06
C VAL A 78 -15.31 13.63 10.44
N LYS A 79 -16.39 13.12 11.04
CA LYS A 79 -17.77 13.24 10.54
C LYS A 79 -18.19 14.69 10.35
N ASN A 80 -17.79 15.57 11.28
CA ASN A 80 -18.17 16.98 11.28
C ASN A 80 -17.03 17.92 10.83
N HIS A 81 -16.03 17.37 10.14
CA HIS A 81 -14.96 18.13 9.50
C HIS A 81 -14.16 19.06 10.44
N TRP A 82 -14.04 18.72 11.72
CA TRP A 82 -13.37 19.52 12.75
C TRP A 82 -11.87 19.76 12.46
N TYR A 83 -11.29 18.97 11.56
CA TYR A 83 -9.93 19.15 11.07
C TYR A 83 -9.70 20.42 10.24
N LEU A 84 -10.75 20.99 9.64
CA LEU A 84 -10.64 22.26 8.93
C LEU A 84 -10.47 23.40 9.93
N GLY A 85 -9.47 24.26 9.74
CA GLY A 85 -9.22 25.39 10.63
C GLY A 85 -8.79 24.99 12.05
N HIS A 86 -8.26 23.77 12.24
CA HIS A 86 -8.05 23.23 13.57
C HIS A 86 -6.85 23.87 14.29
N TYR A 87 -7.11 24.71 15.29
CA TYR A 87 -6.07 25.53 15.94
C TYR A 87 -4.87 24.72 16.47
N ARG A 88 -5.08 23.52 17.05
CA ARG A 88 -3.95 22.70 17.54
C ARG A 88 -3.04 22.22 16.41
N ALA A 89 -3.60 21.96 15.22
CA ALA A 89 -2.82 21.54 14.07
C ALA A 89 -2.13 22.74 13.43
N GLU A 90 -2.87 23.83 13.17
CA GLU A 90 -2.34 25.05 12.53
C GLU A 90 -1.23 25.71 13.33
N ARG A 91 -1.36 25.76 14.66
CA ARG A 91 -0.37 26.39 15.56
C ARG A 91 0.71 25.42 16.01
N GLY A 92 0.36 24.14 16.22
CA GLY A 92 1.28 23.16 16.79
C GLY A 92 2.20 22.49 15.77
N MET A 93 1.71 22.16 14.56
CA MET A 93 2.55 21.51 13.54
C MET A 93 3.76 22.36 13.13
N PRO A 94 3.67 23.69 12.97
CA PRO A 94 4.85 24.53 12.73
C PRO A 94 5.91 24.41 13.82
N LEU A 95 5.51 24.35 15.10
CA LEU A 95 6.43 24.18 16.22
C LEU A 95 7.16 22.84 16.15
N LEU A 96 6.44 21.75 15.83
CA LEU A 96 7.05 20.44 15.64
C LEU A 96 8.01 20.42 14.44
N ARG A 97 7.64 21.06 13.32
CA ARG A 97 8.52 21.20 12.14
C ARG A 97 9.81 21.96 12.47
N ALA A 98 9.71 22.99 13.31
CA ALA A 98 10.82 23.77 13.84
C ALA A 98 11.71 23.01 14.84
N GLY A 99 11.39 21.74 15.15
CA GLY A 99 12.22 20.86 15.99
C GLY A 99 11.76 20.75 17.44
N ARG A 100 10.62 21.36 17.82
CA ARG A 100 10.08 21.20 19.16
C ARG A 100 9.55 19.78 19.36
N THR A 101 10.05 19.07 20.39
CA THR A 101 9.65 17.67 20.65
C THR A 101 8.27 17.55 21.27
N VAL A 102 7.90 18.46 22.17
CA VAL A 102 6.61 18.43 22.88
C VAL A 102 5.95 19.81 22.80
N VAL A 103 4.67 19.82 22.45
CA VAL A 103 3.82 21.00 22.39
C VAL A 103 2.61 20.75 23.30
N THR A 104 2.34 21.68 24.19
CA THR A 104 1.21 21.62 25.14
C THR A 104 0.11 22.61 24.75
N GLU A 105 -1.05 22.50 25.39
CA GLU A 105 -2.15 23.47 25.20
C GLU A 105 -1.72 24.93 25.41
N HIS A 106 -0.86 25.20 26.41
CA HIS A 106 -0.39 26.55 26.73
C HIS A 106 0.62 27.11 25.73
N ASP A 107 1.22 26.26 24.90
CA ASP A 107 2.05 26.70 23.77
C ASP A 107 1.22 27.19 22.58
N LEU A 108 -0.07 26.85 22.55
CA LEU A 108 -0.95 27.07 21.41
C LEU A 108 -1.93 28.22 21.62
N ALA A 109 -2.38 28.43 22.85
CA ALA A 109 -3.30 29.49 23.22
C ALA A 109 -3.19 29.79 24.71
N THR A 110 -3.36 31.08 25.05
CA THR A 110 -3.56 31.48 26.45
C THR A 110 -4.91 30.98 26.97
N ASP A 111 -5.09 30.95 28.29
CA ASP A 111 -6.36 30.54 28.91
C ASP A 111 -7.54 31.43 28.47
N GLU A 112 -7.31 32.73 28.29
CA GLU A 112 -8.34 33.68 27.83
C GLU A 112 -8.73 33.41 26.37
N GLU A 113 -7.75 33.27 25.49
CA GLU A 113 -7.99 32.97 24.08
C GLU A 113 -8.68 31.62 23.91
N ARG A 114 -8.20 30.60 24.63
CA ARG A 114 -8.72 29.23 24.55
C ARG A 114 -10.21 29.15 24.87
N ARG A 115 -10.69 29.94 25.84
CA ARG A 115 -12.12 30.05 26.18
C ARG A 115 -12.98 30.60 25.04
N ARG A 116 -12.40 31.27 24.04
CA ARG A 116 -13.10 31.80 22.86
C ARG A 116 -12.99 30.90 21.63
N LEU A 117 -12.15 29.85 21.68
CA LEU A 117 -11.94 28.96 20.54
C LEU A 117 -13.09 27.96 20.38
N ARG A 118 -13.66 27.90 19.18
CA ARG A 118 -14.76 26.99 18.84
C ARG A 118 -14.39 25.52 19.07
N HIS A 119 -13.29 25.04 18.49
CA HIS A 119 -12.83 23.66 18.65
C HIS A 119 -12.59 23.28 20.11
N TYR A 120 -12.16 24.23 20.95
CA TYR A 120 -11.97 23.94 22.36
C TYR A 120 -13.30 23.72 23.08
N ASN A 121 -14.26 24.64 22.92
CA ASN A 121 -15.53 24.58 23.64
C ASN A 121 -16.52 23.57 23.09
N GLU A 122 -16.70 23.50 21.77
CA GLU A 122 -17.75 22.69 21.14
C GLU A 122 -17.32 21.24 20.89
N LEU A 123 -16.01 20.97 20.80
CA LEU A 123 -15.48 19.62 20.60
C LEU A 123 -14.80 19.10 21.86
N TYR A 124 -13.67 19.67 22.27
CA TYR A 124 -12.87 19.08 23.33
C TYR A 124 -13.54 19.13 24.71
N MET A 125 -14.18 20.23 25.06
CA MET A 125 -14.92 20.35 26.33
C MET A 125 -16.19 19.49 26.33
N ALA A 126 -16.89 19.37 25.20
CA ALA A 126 -18.08 18.52 25.07
C ALA A 126 -17.76 17.03 25.31
N PHE A 127 -16.58 16.59 24.89
CA PHE A 127 -16.07 15.23 25.16
C PHE A 127 -15.27 15.12 26.48
N GLY A 128 -15.19 16.20 27.27
CA GLY A 128 -14.56 16.17 28.59
C GLY A 128 -13.02 16.18 28.60
N PHE A 129 -12.38 16.62 27.51
CA PHE A 129 -10.93 16.59 27.28
C PHE A 129 -10.27 17.98 27.17
N PRO A 130 -10.24 18.80 28.23
CA PRO A 130 -9.61 20.12 28.18
C PRO A 130 -8.09 20.08 27.98
N GLY A 131 -7.41 19.07 28.51
CA GLY A 131 -5.95 19.02 28.49
C GLY A 131 -5.42 18.41 27.20
N PHE A 132 -4.31 18.96 26.70
CA PHE A 132 -3.64 18.49 25.49
C PHE A 132 -2.13 18.66 25.57
N ALA A 133 -1.46 17.63 25.05
CA ALA A 133 -0.09 17.70 24.61
C ALA A 133 0.06 16.86 23.35
N MET A 134 1.09 17.12 22.57
CA MET A 134 1.52 16.22 21.50
C MET A 134 3.02 16.09 21.47
N VAL A 135 3.47 14.87 21.20
CA VAL A 135 4.88 14.56 20.94
C VAL A 135 5.10 14.54 19.44
N GLY A 136 6.02 15.36 18.93
CA GLY A 136 6.41 15.38 17.52
C GLY A 136 7.66 14.56 17.24
N LEU A 137 7.64 13.81 16.14
CA LEU A 137 8.68 12.86 15.75
C LEU A 137 8.94 12.98 14.26
N LYS A 138 10.20 12.89 13.82
CA LYS A 138 10.52 12.69 12.40
C LYS A 138 10.90 11.22 12.18
N VAL A 139 10.23 10.57 11.24
CA VAL A 139 10.46 9.16 10.84
C VAL A 139 10.55 9.13 9.32
N HIS A 140 11.67 8.63 8.78
CA HIS A 140 11.90 8.45 7.33
C HIS A 140 11.51 9.65 6.42
N GLY A 141 11.64 10.89 6.93
CA GLY A 141 11.32 12.12 6.22
C GLY A 141 9.90 12.66 6.45
N GLY A 142 9.01 11.86 7.04
CA GLY A 142 7.68 12.26 7.48
C GLY A 142 7.68 12.81 8.91
N LEU A 143 6.88 13.85 9.14
CA LEU A 143 6.56 14.31 10.49
C LEU A 143 5.40 13.46 11.02
N TRP A 144 5.51 13.01 12.26
CA TRP A 144 4.46 12.37 13.04
C TRP A 144 4.20 13.18 14.31
N ALA A 145 2.95 13.14 14.76
CA ALA A 145 2.52 13.65 16.04
C ALA A 145 1.81 12.54 16.82
N VAL A 146 1.99 12.53 18.13
CA VAL A 146 1.27 11.65 19.04
C VAL A 146 0.45 12.54 19.98
N PRO A 147 -0.73 13.01 19.56
CA PRO A 147 -1.61 13.79 20.42
C PRO A 147 -2.12 12.94 21.59
N MET A 148 -2.13 13.57 22.76
CA MET A 148 -2.60 13.00 24.01
C MET A 148 -3.57 13.99 24.65
N LEU A 149 -4.67 13.48 25.16
CA LEU A 149 -5.71 14.27 25.80
C LEU A 149 -5.78 13.94 27.28
N ARG A 150 -6.13 14.93 28.10
CA ARG A 150 -6.40 14.77 29.53
C ARG A 150 -7.85 15.12 29.81
N ALA A 151 -8.49 14.28 30.62
CA ALA A 151 -9.84 14.53 31.11
C ALA A 151 -9.85 15.71 32.08
N LYS A 152 -11.02 16.32 32.30
CA LYS A 152 -11.18 17.49 33.19
C LYS A 152 -10.55 17.31 34.58
N GLY A 153 -10.64 16.12 35.17
CA GLY A 153 -10.05 15.82 36.48
C GLY A 153 -8.51 15.71 36.52
N GLN A 154 -7.84 15.65 35.36
CA GLN A 154 -6.38 15.49 35.27
C GLN A 154 -5.64 16.82 35.05
N GLY A 155 -6.37 17.92 34.83
CA GLY A 155 -5.79 19.22 34.50
C GLY A 155 -5.09 19.26 33.13
N HIS A 156 -4.38 20.36 32.86
CA HIS A 156 -3.56 20.50 31.67
C HIS A 156 -2.18 19.84 31.85
N PHE A 157 -1.52 19.53 30.74
CA PHE A 157 -0.12 19.10 30.76
C PHE A 157 0.79 20.26 31.18
N THR A 158 1.73 19.95 32.06
CA THR A 158 2.71 20.88 32.63
C THR A 158 4.05 20.80 31.90
N THR A 159 4.97 21.70 32.26
CA THR A 159 6.37 21.63 31.79
C THR A 159 7.07 20.35 32.26
N GLU A 160 6.75 19.83 33.45
CA GLU A 160 7.33 18.59 33.95
C GLU A 160 6.80 17.37 33.17
N ASP A 161 5.50 17.37 32.87
CA ASP A 161 4.90 16.37 31.97
C ASP A 161 5.60 16.39 30.60
N SER A 162 5.90 17.59 30.08
CA SER A 162 6.58 17.74 28.78
C SER A 162 7.96 17.08 28.77
N LYS A 163 8.72 17.16 29.87
CA LYS A 163 10.00 16.47 29.99
C LYS A 163 9.83 14.95 30.02
N ALA A 164 8.80 14.44 30.71
CA ALA A 164 8.50 13.02 30.75
C ALA A 164 8.08 12.49 29.36
N LEU A 165 7.20 13.21 28.67
CA LEU A 165 6.77 12.87 27.30
C LEU A 165 7.93 12.89 26.29
N ALA A 166 8.86 13.85 26.43
CA ALA A 166 10.05 13.90 25.59
C ALA A 166 10.95 12.65 25.73
N ARG A 167 11.00 12.03 26.92
CA ARG A 167 11.75 10.77 27.12
C ARG A 167 11.13 9.57 26.41
N ILE A 168 9.84 9.63 26.09
CA ILE A 168 9.10 8.53 25.43
C ILE A 168 9.13 8.67 23.91
N ALA A 169 9.37 9.88 23.39
CA ALA A 169 9.49 10.14 21.97
C ALA A 169 10.37 9.13 21.19
N PRO A 170 11.54 8.68 21.69
CA PRO A 170 12.35 7.66 21.00
C PRO A 170 11.64 6.31 20.84
N HIS A 171 10.77 5.93 21.78
CA HIS A 171 10.01 4.69 21.71
C HIS A 171 8.95 4.75 20.62
N PHE A 172 8.18 5.84 20.55
CA PHE A 172 7.22 6.06 19.46
C PHE A 172 7.91 6.07 18.09
N ARG A 173 9.05 6.76 17.97
CA ARG A 173 9.85 6.76 16.74
C ARG A 173 10.24 5.34 16.32
N ARG A 174 10.69 4.52 17.28
CA ARG A 174 11.07 3.12 17.04
C ARG A 174 9.87 2.25 16.66
N MET A 175 8.72 2.42 17.32
CA MET A 175 7.50 1.69 16.98
C MET A 175 7.08 1.96 15.53
N ILE A 176 6.99 3.23 15.12
CA ILE A 176 6.67 3.61 13.74
C ILE A 176 7.70 2.98 12.79
N SER A 177 9.00 3.23 13.02
CA SER A 177 10.07 2.74 12.12
C SER A 177 10.07 1.22 11.95
N LEU A 178 9.81 0.47 13.03
CA LEU A 178 9.72 -0.99 12.97
C LEU A 178 8.50 -1.44 12.17
N SER A 179 7.34 -0.82 12.37
CA SER A 179 6.16 -1.11 11.56
C SER A 179 6.36 -0.78 10.08
N GLU A 180 6.97 0.37 9.74
CA GLU A 180 7.29 0.72 8.35
C GLU A 180 8.24 -0.32 7.71
N THR A 181 9.26 -0.74 8.47
CA THR A 181 10.21 -1.78 8.04
C THR A 181 9.51 -3.10 7.80
N MET A 182 8.57 -3.48 8.67
CA MET A 182 7.83 -4.73 8.54
C MET A 182 6.85 -4.72 7.36
N ALA A 183 6.15 -3.61 7.17
CA ALA A 183 5.29 -3.40 6.00
C ALA A 183 6.09 -3.52 4.70
N LEU A 184 7.27 -2.89 4.63
CA LEU A 184 8.14 -2.98 3.45
C LEU A 184 8.66 -4.41 3.22
N ALA A 185 9.01 -5.13 4.28
CA ALA A 185 9.43 -6.53 4.19
C ALA A 185 8.31 -7.43 3.64
N GLN A 186 7.09 -7.29 4.17
CA GLN A 186 5.90 -7.99 3.66
C GLN A 186 5.62 -7.64 2.20
N GLY A 187 5.70 -6.35 1.84
CA GLY A 187 5.54 -5.89 0.47
C GLY A 187 6.57 -6.49 -0.49
N ARG A 188 7.84 -6.61 -0.06
CA ARG A 188 8.88 -7.28 -0.85
C ARG A 188 8.62 -8.77 -1.02
N THR A 189 8.11 -9.45 0.00
CA THR A 189 7.67 -10.85 -0.13
C THR A 189 6.53 -10.98 -1.15
N ALA A 190 5.54 -10.09 -1.13
CA ALA A 190 4.48 -10.07 -2.13
C ALA A 190 5.02 -9.83 -3.56
N LEU A 191 5.98 -8.92 -3.72
CA LEU A 191 6.67 -8.69 -4.99
C LEU A 191 7.42 -9.92 -5.50
N ALA A 192 8.09 -10.66 -4.61
CA ALA A 192 8.78 -11.91 -4.96
C ALA A 192 7.80 -13.01 -5.41
N THR A 193 6.64 -13.13 -4.75
CA THR A 193 5.57 -14.04 -5.20
C THR A 193 5.06 -13.67 -6.59
N LEU A 194 4.84 -12.38 -6.86
CA LEU A 194 4.42 -11.91 -8.18
C LEU A 194 5.51 -12.12 -9.24
N ASP A 195 6.78 -12.02 -8.86
CA ASP A 195 7.92 -12.32 -9.74
C ASP A 195 7.91 -13.78 -10.19
N ALA A 196 7.69 -14.72 -9.26
CA ALA A 196 7.55 -16.14 -9.56
C ALA A 196 6.35 -16.46 -10.47
N LEU A 197 5.29 -15.63 -10.39
CA LEU A 197 4.12 -15.70 -11.27
C LEU A 197 4.28 -14.95 -12.60
N SER A 198 5.48 -14.44 -12.90
CA SER A 198 5.77 -13.63 -14.10
C SER A 198 4.91 -12.37 -14.23
N CYS A 199 4.45 -11.82 -13.10
CA CYS A 199 3.70 -10.57 -13.04
C CYS A 199 4.64 -9.42 -12.68
N ALA A 200 4.71 -8.38 -13.52
CA ALA A 200 5.42 -7.16 -13.15
C ALA A 200 4.65 -6.42 -12.06
N ALA A 201 5.34 -6.00 -11.01
CA ALA A 201 4.72 -5.30 -9.90
C ALA A 201 5.59 -4.19 -9.30
N PHE A 202 4.93 -3.10 -8.89
CA PHE A 202 5.51 -1.94 -8.22
C PHE A 202 4.76 -1.70 -6.91
N LEU A 203 5.49 -1.55 -5.81
CA LEU A 203 4.96 -1.17 -4.49
C LEU A 203 5.09 0.34 -4.31
N LEU A 204 3.99 1.00 -3.96
CA LEU A 204 3.90 2.46 -3.87
C LEU A 204 3.65 2.95 -2.43
N ASP A 205 4.16 4.14 -2.11
CA ASP A 205 3.82 4.90 -0.90
C ASP A 205 2.51 5.68 -1.05
N SER A 206 2.12 6.41 0.00
CA SER A 206 0.90 7.23 0.06
C SER A 206 0.89 8.45 -0.88
N VAL A 207 2.00 8.73 -1.56
CA VAL A 207 2.18 9.86 -2.48
C VAL A 207 2.40 9.39 -3.93
N GLY A 208 2.37 8.07 -4.15
CA GLY A 208 2.55 7.42 -5.43
C GLY A 208 4.01 7.26 -5.85
N ASN A 209 4.95 7.37 -4.92
CA ASN A 209 6.34 7.02 -5.18
C ASN A 209 6.52 5.51 -5.06
N VAL A 210 7.24 4.94 -6.02
CA VAL A 210 7.72 3.56 -6.00
C VAL A 210 8.72 3.41 -4.86
N LEU A 211 8.40 2.50 -3.95
CA LEU A 211 9.24 2.04 -2.85
C LEU A 211 10.14 0.88 -3.27
N SER A 212 9.59 -0.02 -4.09
CA SER A 212 10.25 -1.24 -4.58
C SER A 212 9.49 -1.77 -5.79
N HIS A 213 10.16 -2.56 -6.63
CA HIS A 213 9.54 -3.31 -7.73
C HIS A 213 10.27 -4.64 -7.91
N ASN A 214 9.69 -5.59 -8.64
CA ASN A 214 10.30 -6.89 -8.92
C ASN A 214 11.12 -6.90 -10.23
N SER A 215 11.72 -8.04 -10.56
CA SER A 215 12.60 -8.19 -11.73
C SER A 215 11.81 -8.16 -13.04
N ILE A 216 10.57 -8.66 -13.04
CA ILE A 216 9.68 -8.56 -14.21
C ILE A 216 9.36 -7.08 -14.50
N ALA A 217 9.06 -6.29 -13.47
CA ALA A 217 8.79 -4.86 -13.58
C ALA A 217 9.98 -4.08 -14.17
N GLU A 218 11.20 -4.37 -13.70
CA GLU A 218 12.43 -3.75 -14.23
C GLU A 218 12.55 -3.93 -15.75
N ARG A 219 12.22 -5.12 -16.27
CA ARG A 219 12.31 -5.45 -17.70
C ARG A 219 11.25 -4.78 -18.57
N ILE A 220 10.13 -4.34 -17.99
CA ILE A 220 9.06 -3.65 -18.72
C ILE A 220 9.32 -2.14 -18.81
N LEU A 221 10.16 -1.58 -17.93
CA LEU A 221 10.54 -0.18 -18.00
C LEU A 221 11.32 0.12 -19.30
N GLY A 222 11.03 1.28 -19.90
CA GLY A 222 11.63 1.73 -21.16
C GLY A 222 10.76 1.54 -22.40
N ASP A 223 9.65 0.81 -22.29
CA ASP A 223 8.73 0.51 -23.39
C ASP A 223 7.28 0.81 -22.96
N GLY A 224 6.87 2.07 -23.10
CA GLY A 224 5.54 2.59 -22.70
C GLY A 224 5.44 3.03 -21.23
N LEU A 225 6.18 2.40 -20.32
CA LEU A 225 6.29 2.80 -18.91
C LEU A 225 7.73 3.17 -18.55
N HIS A 226 7.91 4.16 -17.68
CA HIS A 226 9.22 4.56 -17.18
C HIS A 226 9.13 5.10 -15.73
N LEU A 227 10.28 5.17 -15.05
CA LEU A 227 10.40 5.85 -13.76
C LEU A 227 10.92 7.27 -13.99
N SER A 228 10.15 8.27 -13.57
CA SER A 228 10.60 9.66 -13.50
C SER A 228 10.82 10.02 -12.03
N GLY A 229 12.09 10.06 -11.62
CA GLY A 229 12.45 10.06 -10.20
C GLY A 229 11.98 8.76 -9.54
N ARG A 230 11.04 8.87 -8.60
CA ARG A 230 10.41 7.70 -7.95
C ARG A 230 8.99 7.43 -8.43
N ARG A 231 8.49 8.09 -9.47
CA ARG A 231 7.10 7.92 -9.92
C ARG A 231 7.04 7.10 -11.19
N LEU A 232 6.12 6.14 -11.23
CA LEU A 232 5.77 5.41 -12.45
C LEU A 232 4.99 6.32 -13.40
N ARG A 233 5.45 6.41 -14.64
CA ARG A 233 4.91 7.29 -15.68
C ARG A 233 4.69 6.53 -16.98
N ALA A 234 3.62 6.88 -17.69
CA ALA A 234 3.45 6.44 -19.07
C ALA A 234 4.18 7.39 -20.04
N ALA A 235 4.61 6.86 -21.19
CA ALA A 235 5.32 7.64 -22.21
C ALA A 235 4.40 8.64 -22.94
N ASP A 236 3.16 8.25 -23.23
CA ASP A 236 2.18 9.12 -23.88
C ASP A 236 1.26 9.83 -22.89
N HIS A 237 0.75 11.00 -23.30
CA HIS A 237 -0.03 11.88 -22.44
C HIS A 237 -1.38 11.29 -22.00
N ALA A 238 -2.05 10.54 -22.87
CA ALA A 238 -3.37 10.00 -22.59
C ALA A 238 -3.27 8.88 -21.54
N SER A 239 -2.36 7.93 -21.76
CA SER A 239 -2.09 6.87 -20.78
C SER A 239 -1.52 7.41 -19.46
N GLU A 240 -0.74 8.50 -19.46
CA GLU A 240 -0.24 9.11 -18.22
C GLU A 240 -1.39 9.70 -17.38
N LEU A 241 -2.37 10.35 -18.02
CA LEU A 241 -3.52 10.89 -17.31
C LEU A 241 -4.36 9.78 -16.68
N GLU A 242 -4.56 8.67 -17.39
CA GLU A 242 -5.30 7.50 -16.90
C GLU A 242 -4.52 6.77 -15.79
N LEU A 243 -3.23 6.51 -15.97
CA LEU A 243 -2.37 5.89 -14.98
C LEU A 243 -2.33 6.69 -13.68
N ARG A 244 -2.19 8.02 -13.76
CA ARG A 244 -2.20 8.89 -12.59
C ARG A 244 -3.53 8.83 -11.84
N LYS A 245 -4.66 8.79 -12.55
CA LYS A 245 -5.99 8.63 -11.94
C LYS A 245 -6.11 7.27 -11.24
N LEU A 246 -5.69 6.20 -11.90
CA LEU A 246 -5.72 4.84 -11.38
C LEU A 246 -4.88 4.71 -10.10
N VAL A 247 -3.62 5.17 -10.12
CA VAL A 247 -2.73 5.13 -8.96
C VAL A 247 -3.30 5.98 -7.81
N HIS A 248 -3.82 7.16 -8.12
CA HIS A 248 -4.44 8.01 -7.10
C HIS A 248 -5.64 7.31 -6.44
N GLN A 249 -6.52 6.69 -7.23
CA GLN A 249 -7.67 5.94 -6.72
C GLN A 249 -7.26 4.75 -5.85
N ALA A 250 -6.20 4.01 -6.21
CA ALA A 250 -5.73 2.89 -5.39
C ALA A 250 -5.12 3.35 -4.06
N ILE A 251 -4.43 4.49 -4.05
CA ILE A 251 -3.85 5.07 -2.84
C ILE A 251 -4.92 5.68 -1.93
N THR A 252 -5.95 6.30 -2.51
CA THR A 252 -7.05 6.87 -1.75
C THR A 252 -8.02 5.77 -1.31
N ASN A 253 -8.67 5.04 -2.21
CA ASN A 253 -9.73 4.09 -1.87
C ASN A 253 -9.20 2.80 -1.21
N ARG A 254 -9.19 2.79 0.13
CA ARG A 254 -8.68 1.66 0.97
C ARG A 254 -9.54 0.41 0.99
N ARG A 255 -10.80 0.51 0.56
CA ARG A 255 -11.67 -0.64 0.34
C ARG A 255 -12.00 -0.69 -1.14
N PRO A 256 -11.97 -1.87 -1.77
CA PRO A 256 -12.54 -2.04 -3.09
C PRO A 256 -14.07 -1.84 -2.97
N SER A 257 -14.55 -0.61 -3.10
CA SER A 257 -15.98 -0.30 -3.08
C SER A 257 -16.50 -0.05 -4.50
N SER A 258 -17.52 -0.83 -4.84
CA SER A 258 -18.44 -0.77 -5.99
C SER A 258 -17.89 -1.13 -7.37
N LEU A 259 -18.73 -1.90 -8.09
CA LEU A 259 -18.58 -2.52 -9.41
C LEU A 259 -18.29 -1.56 -10.59
N ASP A 260 -18.13 -0.26 -10.34
CA ASP A 260 -18.09 0.79 -11.36
C ASP A 260 -16.71 1.43 -11.60
N ALA A 261 -15.71 1.17 -10.75
CA ALA A 261 -14.36 1.68 -10.95
C ALA A 261 -13.50 0.66 -11.72
N SER A 262 -13.12 0.98 -12.96
CA SER A 262 -12.10 0.22 -13.67
C SER A 262 -10.77 0.32 -12.91
N HIS A 263 -10.37 -0.78 -12.28
CA HIS A 263 -9.06 -0.92 -11.64
C HIS A 263 -7.92 -1.11 -12.64
N ALA A 264 -8.20 -0.98 -13.95
CA ALA A 264 -7.24 -1.24 -15.00
C ALA A 264 -7.23 -0.14 -16.06
N VAL A 265 -6.05 0.17 -16.58
CA VAL A 265 -5.83 1.09 -17.70
C VAL A 265 -4.89 0.46 -18.73
N ALA A 266 -5.10 0.76 -20.01
CA ALA A 266 -4.22 0.30 -21.07
C ALA A 266 -3.15 1.37 -21.35
N VAL A 267 -1.89 1.05 -21.10
CA VAL A 267 -0.76 1.92 -21.43
C VAL A 267 -0.27 1.60 -22.84
N ARG A 268 -0.29 2.61 -23.71
CA ARG A 268 0.10 2.43 -25.11
C ARG A 268 1.62 2.28 -25.24
N ARG A 269 2.01 1.55 -26.28
CA ARG A 269 3.40 1.39 -26.73
C ARG A 269 3.44 1.69 -28.23
N ASP A 270 4.58 2.17 -28.70
CA ASP A 270 4.70 2.65 -30.09
C ASP A 270 4.62 1.50 -31.11
N THR A 271 5.27 0.38 -30.83
CA THR A 271 5.43 -0.73 -31.79
C THR A 271 4.88 -2.07 -31.27
N ARG A 272 4.37 -2.09 -30.04
CA ARG A 272 3.96 -3.31 -29.32
C ARG A 272 2.54 -3.18 -28.78
N ARG A 273 1.93 -4.30 -28.39
CA ARG A 273 0.58 -4.31 -27.80
C ARG A 273 0.54 -3.49 -26.51
N PRO A 274 -0.57 -2.83 -26.15
CA PRO A 274 -0.66 -2.11 -24.89
C PRO A 274 -0.35 -2.99 -23.66
N LEU A 275 0.20 -2.37 -22.63
CA LEU A 275 0.32 -2.99 -21.31
C LEU A 275 -0.99 -2.77 -20.55
N LEU A 276 -1.50 -3.79 -19.87
CA LEU A 276 -2.62 -3.61 -18.95
C LEU A 276 -2.07 -3.35 -17.55
N VAL A 277 -2.37 -2.19 -17.00
CA VAL A 277 -1.91 -1.78 -15.67
C VAL A 277 -3.08 -1.80 -14.72
N GLU A 278 -2.96 -2.57 -13.64
CA GLU A 278 -3.92 -2.63 -12.54
C GLU A 278 -3.31 -2.00 -11.27
N ALA A 279 -4.10 -1.30 -10.46
CA ALA A 279 -3.64 -0.77 -9.18
C ALA A 279 -4.62 -1.14 -8.06
N LEU A 280 -4.08 -1.71 -6.98
CA LEU A 280 -4.82 -2.22 -5.85
C LEU A 280 -4.32 -1.60 -4.54
N PRO A 281 -5.20 -1.22 -3.60
CA PRO A 281 -4.77 -0.80 -2.27
C PRO A 281 -4.07 -1.95 -1.55
N THR A 282 -3.04 -1.64 -0.75
CA THR A 282 -2.34 -2.64 0.08
C THR A 282 -3.08 -2.98 1.37
N ALA A 283 -4.13 -2.22 1.70
CA ALA A 283 -4.95 -2.44 2.88
C ALA A 283 -5.55 -3.87 2.88
N GLY A 284 -5.25 -4.64 3.94
CA GLY A 284 -5.67 -6.05 4.06
C GLY A 284 -4.74 -7.08 3.43
N ILE A 285 -3.74 -6.64 2.65
CA ILE A 285 -2.68 -7.50 2.08
C ILE A 285 -1.38 -7.32 2.88
N ILE A 286 -1.08 -6.07 3.25
CA ILE A 286 0.08 -5.69 4.04
C ILE A 286 -0.43 -5.08 5.36
N GLY A 287 0.08 -5.56 6.49
CA GLY A 287 -0.31 -5.14 7.83
C GLY A 287 0.26 -3.77 8.23
N ASP A 288 0.03 -2.74 7.41
CA ASP A 288 0.66 -1.43 7.56
C ASP A 288 -0.29 -0.39 8.15
N VAL A 289 -0.26 -0.26 9.48
CA VAL A 289 -1.07 0.72 10.22
C VAL A 289 -0.54 2.16 10.10
N PHE A 290 0.73 2.34 9.73
CA PHE A 290 1.36 3.67 9.57
C PHE A 290 1.43 4.13 8.10
N GLN A 291 0.95 3.29 7.17
CA GLN A 291 0.67 3.65 5.78
C GLN A 291 1.92 4.02 4.97
N SER A 292 3.05 3.40 5.30
CA SER A 292 4.28 3.51 4.53
C SER A 292 4.15 2.91 3.13
N THR A 293 3.25 1.93 2.97
CA THR A 293 2.80 1.33 1.72
C THR A 293 1.31 1.63 1.53
N SER A 294 0.89 1.96 0.31
CA SER A 294 -0.52 2.32 0.05
C SER A 294 -1.12 1.61 -1.15
N ALA A 295 -0.33 1.27 -2.17
CA ALA A 295 -0.82 0.56 -3.33
C ALA A 295 0.22 -0.38 -3.91
N ILE A 296 -0.26 -1.42 -4.59
CA ILE A 296 0.52 -2.26 -5.48
C ILE A 296 0.00 -2.08 -6.90
N VAL A 297 0.89 -1.79 -7.84
CA VAL A 297 0.58 -1.71 -9.27
C VAL A 297 1.07 -2.99 -9.93
N ILE A 298 0.19 -3.69 -10.63
CA ILE A 298 0.49 -4.91 -11.38
C ILE A 298 0.39 -4.58 -12.87
N VAL A 299 1.40 -4.99 -13.64
CA VAL A 299 1.45 -4.76 -15.08
C VAL A 299 1.45 -6.11 -15.81
N LYS A 300 0.45 -6.30 -16.67
CA LYS A 300 0.31 -7.47 -17.53
C LYS A 300 0.74 -7.10 -18.95
N ASN A 301 1.73 -7.81 -19.46
CA ASN A 301 2.16 -7.70 -20.85
C ASN A 301 1.51 -8.82 -21.67
N PHE A 302 0.57 -8.47 -22.55
CA PHE A 302 -0.14 -9.46 -23.37
C PHE A 302 0.72 -10.15 -24.43
N GLU A 303 1.96 -9.72 -24.63
CA GLU A 303 2.92 -10.40 -25.48
C GLU A 303 3.72 -11.46 -24.74
N ASP A 304 3.79 -11.37 -23.40
CA ASP A 304 4.38 -12.40 -22.56
C ASP A 304 3.35 -13.51 -22.39
N ARG A 305 3.13 -14.28 -23.47
CA ARG A 305 2.36 -15.51 -23.37
C ARG A 305 3.16 -16.48 -22.49
N PRO A 306 2.59 -17.00 -21.39
CA PRO A 306 3.25 -18.04 -20.63
C PRO A 306 3.49 -19.20 -21.61
N ARG A 307 4.78 -19.45 -21.90
CA ARG A 307 5.17 -20.45 -22.88
C ARG A 307 5.03 -21.80 -22.20
N THR A 308 4.05 -22.60 -22.62
CA THR A 308 4.04 -24.02 -22.24
C THR A 308 5.38 -24.61 -22.64
N THR A 309 6.11 -25.17 -21.68
CA THR A 309 7.42 -25.73 -21.96
C THR A 309 7.28 -27.00 -22.80
N SER A 310 8.32 -27.32 -23.57
CA SER A 310 8.35 -28.58 -24.34
C SER A 310 8.12 -29.79 -23.43
N ASP A 311 8.63 -29.75 -22.19
CA ASP A 311 8.49 -30.83 -21.23
C ASP A 311 7.07 -30.93 -20.65
N GLN A 312 6.38 -29.81 -20.41
CA GLN A 312 4.96 -29.81 -20.03
C GLN A 312 4.08 -30.46 -21.10
N LEU A 313 4.29 -30.10 -22.39
CA LEU A 313 3.55 -30.68 -23.50
C LEU A 313 3.83 -32.18 -23.68
N ARG A 314 5.11 -32.57 -23.53
CA ARG A 314 5.50 -33.98 -23.60
C ARG A 314 4.92 -34.79 -22.46
N GLY A 315 5.02 -34.31 -21.23
CA GLY A 315 4.53 -34.99 -20.05
C GLY A 315 3.01 -35.14 -20.04
N ALA A 316 2.29 -34.07 -20.41
CA ALA A 316 0.83 -34.07 -20.38
C ALA A 316 0.19 -34.92 -21.49
N PHE A 317 0.78 -34.94 -22.70
CA PHE A 317 0.14 -35.55 -23.88
C PHE A 317 0.97 -36.63 -24.56
N SER A 318 2.07 -37.07 -23.95
CA SER A 318 2.96 -38.11 -24.51
C SER A 318 3.39 -37.83 -25.96
N LEU A 319 3.69 -36.56 -26.25
CA LEU A 319 4.18 -36.14 -27.55
C LEU A 319 5.61 -36.64 -27.77
N THR A 320 5.90 -37.06 -29.00
CA THR A 320 7.26 -37.36 -29.45
C THR A 320 8.07 -36.06 -29.60
N PRO A 321 9.42 -36.11 -29.60
CA PRO A 321 10.24 -34.90 -29.76
C PRO A 321 9.93 -34.09 -31.02
N ALA A 322 9.57 -34.76 -32.13
CA ALA A 322 9.19 -34.08 -33.37
C ALA A 322 7.82 -33.40 -33.27
N GLU A 323 6.83 -34.08 -32.68
CA GLU A 323 5.50 -33.50 -32.43
C GLU A 323 5.58 -32.33 -31.46
N THR A 324 6.42 -32.39 -30.42
CA THR A 324 6.60 -31.30 -29.46
C THR A 324 7.14 -30.04 -30.12
N ARG A 325 8.15 -30.16 -31.00
CA ARG A 325 8.69 -29.00 -31.73
C ARG A 325 7.62 -28.31 -32.57
N VAL A 326 6.77 -29.09 -33.24
CA VAL A 326 5.65 -28.56 -34.03
C VAL A 326 4.56 -27.97 -33.11
N ALA A 327 4.21 -28.65 -32.00
CA ALA A 327 3.18 -28.23 -31.06
C ALA A 327 3.51 -26.91 -30.37
N VAL A 328 4.77 -26.69 -29.98
CA VAL A 328 5.23 -25.42 -29.38
C VAL A 328 5.01 -24.26 -30.36
N LEU A 329 5.37 -24.42 -31.63
CA LEU A 329 5.17 -23.37 -32.63
C LEU A 329 3.68 -23.17 -32.95
N LEU A 330 2.89 -24.24 -33.04
CA LEU A 330 1.43 -24.14 -33.21
C LEU A 330 0.76 -23.39 -32.06
N ALA A 331 1.19 -23.64 -30.82
CA ALA A 331 0.68 -22.98 -29.60
C ALA A 331 1.00 -21.48 -29.57
N THR A 332 2.08 -21.03 -30.23
CA THR A 332 2.35 -19.60 -30.42
C THR A 332 1.46 -18.95 -31.48
N GLY A 333 0.67 -19.73 -32.23
CA GLY A 333 -0.18 -19.27 -33.31
C GLY A 333 0.50 -19.26 -34.69
N ALA A 334 1.67 -19.87 -34.84
CA ALA A 334 2.35 -19.98 -36.12
C ALA A 334 1.54 -20.83 -37.10
N GLY A 335 1.42 -20.38 -38.35
CA GLY A 335 0.76 -21.14 -39.41
C GLY A 335 1.65 -22.26 -39.97
N PRO A 336 1.08 -23.27 -40.68
CA PRO A 336 1.83 -24.43 -41.17
C PRO A 336 3.03 -24.09 -42.06
N GLY A 337 2.94 -23.00 -42.84
CA GLY A 337 4.05 -22.51 -43.67
C GLY A 337 5.22 -22.00 -42.84
N ALA A 338 4.96 -21.11 -41.88
CA ALA A 338 6.01 -20.58 -41.00
C ALA A 338 6.68 -21.68 -40.16
N ILE A 339 5.93 -22.71 -39.78
CA ILE A 339 6.47 -23.88 -39.07
C ILE A 339 7.36 -24.71 -39.98
N ALA A 340 6.92 -24.95 -41.22
CA ALA A 340 7.69 -25.66 -42.23
C ALA A 340 9.04 -24.98 -42.47
N ASP A 341 9.03 -23.65 -42.62
CA ASP A 341 10.24 -22.85 -42.83
C ASP A 341 11.15 -22.87 -41.59
N SER A 342 10.58 -22.71 -40.39
CA SER A 342 11.33 -22.68 -39.11
C SER A 342 11.97 -24.01 -38.74
N LEU A 343 11.33 -25.14 -39.09
CA LEU A 343 11.81 -26.48 -38.77
C LEU A 343 12.48 -27.20 -39.95
N HIS A 344 12.63 -26.52 -41.10
CA HIS A 344 13.11 -27.11 -42.36
C HIS A 344 12.35 -28.40 -42.75
N LEU A 345 11.01 -28.36 -42.64
CA LEU A 345 10.10 -29.46 -42.99
C LEU A 345 9.25 -29.09 -44.21
N SER A 346 8.66 -30.09 -44.88
CA SER A 346 7.61 -29.81 -45.88
C SER A 346 6.30 -29.40 -45.19
N LYS A 347 5.45 -28.61 -45.88
CA LYS A 347 4.12 -28.25 -45.36
C LYS A 347 3.26 -29.50 -45.11
N GLU A 348 3.44 -30.53 -45.94
CA GLU A 348 2.80 -31.84 -45.84
C GLU A 348 3.22 -32.56 -44.56
N THR A 349 4.51 -32.55 -44.23
CA THR A 349 5.05 -33.12 -42.98
C THR A 349 4.50 -32.37 -41.76
N VAL A 350 4.42 -31.03 -41.80
CA VAL A 350 3.82 -30.24 -40.73
C VAL A 350 2.34 -30.59 -40.53
N ARG A 351 1.57 -30.73 -41.62
CA ARG A 351 0.15 -31.16 -41.56
C ARG A 351 -0.01 -32.57 -40.97
N ALA A 352 0.89 -33.49 -41.30
CA ALA A 352 0.89 -34.83 -40.71
C ALA A 352 1.13 -34.77 -39.18
N HIS A 353 2.12 -33.99 -38.73
CA HIS A 353 2.35 -33.77 -37.30
C HIS A 353 1.17 -33.09 -36.61
N MET A 354 0.54 -32.08 -37.23
CA MET A 354 -0.67 -31.44 -36.69
C MET A 354 -1.78 -32.44 -36.42
N LYS A 355 -2.03 -33.38 -37.35
CA LYS A 355 -3.05 -34.42 -37.19
C LYS A 355 -2.77 -35.31 -35.97
N MET A 356 -1.51 -35.71 -35.80
CA MET A 356 -1.10 -36.53 -34.65
C MET A 356 -1.19 -35.76 -33.33
N ILE A 357 -0.78 -34.49 -33.32
CA ILE A 357 -0.87 -33.62 -32.14
C ILE A 357 -2.34 -33.47 -31.73
N PHE A 358 -3.21 -33.10 -32.66
CA PHE A 358 -4.64 -32.93 -32.42
C PHE A 358 -5.31 -34.20 -31.86
N ALA A 359 -4.95 -35.37 -32.38
CA ALA A 359 -5.43 -36.64 -31.84
C ALA A 359 -4.95 -36.88 -30.39
N LYS A 360 -3.68 -36.59 -30.09
CA LYS A 360 -3.10 -36.80 -28.75
C LYS A 360 -3.53 -35.76 -27.72
N THR A 361 -3.85 -34.54 -28.15
CA THR A 361 -4.30 -33.45 -27.27
C THR A 361 -5.81 -33.36 -27.15
N GLY A 362 -6.58 -34.17 -27.89
CA GLY A 362 -8.04 -34.13 -27.90
C GLY A 362 -8.61 -32.83 -28.47
N THR A 363 -7.89 -32.18 -29.38
CA THR A 363 -8.30 -30.90 -30.00
C THR A 363 -8.55 -31.08 -31.48
N HIS A 364 -9.46 -30.32 -32.08
CA HIS A 364 -9.84 -30.47 -33.49
C HIS A 364 -9.33 -29.35 -34.39
N ARG A 365 -8.88 -28.23 -33.81
CA ARG A 365 -8.35 -27.07 -34.54
C ARG A 365 -7.24 -26.39 -33.77
N GLN A 366 -6.40 -25.65 -34.49
CA GLN A 366 -5.28 -24.91 -33.89
C GLN A 366 -5.73 -23.98 -32.75
N GLY A 367 -6.88 -23.31 -32.87
CA GLY A 367 -7.41 -22.45 -31.81
C GLY A 367 -7.71 -23.19 -30.50
N GLU A 368 -8.13 -24.45 -30.56
CA GLU A 368 -8.39 -25.27 -29.37
C GLU A 368 -7.08 -25.71 -28.71
N LEU A 369 -6.05 -26.05 -29.50
CA LEU A 369 -4.71 -26.33 -28.99
C LEU A 369 -4.10 -25.08 -28.33
N VAL A 370 -4.27 -23.90 -28.95
CA VAL A 370 -3.81 -22.63 -28.38
C VAL A 370 -4.52 -22.33 -27.06
N ALA A 371 -5.83 -22.57 -26.95
CA ALA A 371 -6.58 -22.38 -25.71
C ALA A 371 -6.15 -23.37 -24.61
N LEU A 372 -5.98 -24.65 -24.97
CA LEU A 372 -5.52 -25.70 -24.06
C LEU A 372 -4.14 -25.39 -23.48
N THR A 373 -3.20 -24.98 -24.34
CA THR A 373 -1.83 -24.61 -23.93
C THR A 373 -1.78 -23.35 -23.07
N ALA A 374 -2.59 -22.33 -23.39
CA ALA A 374 -2.72 -21.14 -22.56
C ALA A 374 -3.22 -21.46 -21.14
N ASN A 375 -4.18 -22.39 -20.99
CA ASN A 375 -4.69 -22.80 -19.69
C ASN A 375 -3.65 -23.57 -18.86
N MET A 376 -2.90 -24.49 -19.48
CA MET A 376 -1.83 -25.23 -18.80
C MET A 376 -0.70 -24.32 -18.30
N ALA A 377 -0.40 -23.26 -19.05
CA ALA A 377 0.68 -22.34 -18.73
C ALA A 377 0.31 -21.36 -17.59
N GLY A 378 -0.99 -21.18 -17.30
CA GLY A 378 -1.48 -20.44 -16.12
C GLY A 378 -1.45 -21.25 -14.81
N THR A 379 -1.33 -22.57 -14.89
CA THR A 379 -1.16 -23.49 -13.76
C THR A 379 0.29 -23.94 -13.69
N SER A 380 1.19 -23.15 -13.07
CA SER A 380 2.49 -23.73 -12.69
C SER A 380 2.28 -24.78 -11.60
N PRO A 381 2.92 -25.96 -11.67
CA PRO A 381 2.87 -26.93 -10.59
C PRO A 381 3.52 -26.29 -9.35
N MET A 382 2.77 -26.17 -8.26
CA MET A 382 3.36 -25.96 -6.94
C MET A 382 4.25 -27.16 -6.67
N THR A 383 5.57 -26.94 -6.66
CA THR A 383 6.56 -27.93 -6.20
C THR A 383 7.16 -27.44 -4.90
#